data_AF-A0A6P7SJ78-F1
#
_entry.id   AF-A0A6P7SJ78-F1
#
_cell.length_a   1.000
_cell.length_b   1.000
_cell.length_c   1.000
_cell.angle_alpha   90.00
_cell.angle_beta   90.00
_cell.angle_gamma   90.00
#
_symmetry.space_group_name_H-M   'P 1'
#
loop_
_entity.id
_entity.type
_entity.pdbx_description
1 polymer ?
#
loop_
_entity_poly.entity_id
_entity_poly.type
_entity_poly.pdbx_seq_one_letter_code
_entity_poly.pdbx_strand_id
1 'polypeptide(L)'
;MHKEGLGGPSISTTDEKIQQAREMVMLNRRVMSDGVTRSLQISHGSAYQTIHDELGLHKVCARWVSRELTAEHKRKRPEVCQSLLDRYNNEGEEFLRRIDTGDATWAHYYEAEYKTQSTEWKSPGSPAAKKFKTQSPAGKVMLTLFGNSKGPLLEDYLVKGCTTNSA
;
A
#
# COMPACT_ATOMS: atom_id res chain seq x y z
N MET A 1 19.34 -59.60 24.70
CA MET A 1 19.40 -58.88 23.41
C MET A 1 18.18 -57.98 23.30
N HIS A 2 18.29 -56.72 23.69
CA HIS A 2 17.30 -55.68 23.40
C HIS A 2 18.08 -54.53 22.77
N LYS A 3 17.75 -54.18 21.52
CA LYS A 3 18.23 -52.96 20.86
C LYS A 3 17.09 -51.95 20.94
N GLU A 4 17.29 -50.93 21.76
CA GLU A 4 16.47 -49.74 21.76
C GLU A 4 16.76 -48.95 20.48
N GLY A 5 15.71 -48.73 19.67
CA GLY A 5 15.77 -47.88 18.50
C GLY A 5 15.68 -46.41 18.94
N LEU A 6 16.82 -45.72 18.96
CA LEU A 6 16.89 -44.27 19.03
C LEU A 6 16.45 -43.68 17.67
N GLY A 7 15.16 -43.42 17.53
CA GLY A 7 14.61 -42.60 16.45
C GLY A 7 14.84 -41.13 16.74
N GLY A 8 15.98 -40.58 16.31
CA GLY A 8 16.18 -39.13 16.26
C GLY A 8 15.32 -38.49 15.15
N PRO A 9 14.72 -37.30 15.34
CA PRO A 9 14.10 -36.57 14.23
C PRO A 9 15.19 -36.16 13.25
N SER A 10 14.98 -36.43 11.96
CA SER A 10 15.93 -36.10 10.90
C SER A 10 15.99 -34.58 10.71
N ILE A 11 17.01 -33.95 11.30
CA ILE A 11 17.24 -32.48 11.24
C ILE A 11 17.38 -32.01 9.78
N SER A 12 17.96 -32.84 8.90
CA SER A 12 18.15 -32.51 7.49
C SER A 12 16.84 -32.25 6.75
N THR A 13 15.80 -33.06 7.02
CA THR A 13 14.50 -32.91 6.35
C THR A 13 13.77 -31.63 6.76
N THR A 14 14.02 -31.11 7.96
CA THR A 14 13.44 -29.84 8.44
C THR A 14 14.15 -28.66 7.78
N ASP A 15 15.48 -28.66 7.75
CA ASP A 15 16.27 -27.59 7.12
C ASP A 15 16.04 -27.53 5.60
N GLU A 16 15.94 -28.68 4.94
CA GLU A 16 15.59 -28.79 3.52
C GLU A 16 14.23 -28.12 3.23
N LYS A 17 13.23 -28.35 4.08
CA LYS A 17 11.90 -27.75 3.93
C LYS A 17 11.89 -26.24 4.19
N ILE A 18 12.69 -25.76 5.16
CA ILE A 18 12.86 -24.33 5.41
C ILE A 18 13.49 -23.66 4.19
N GLN A 19 14.53 -24.28 3.61
CA GLN A 19 15.20 -23.76 2.43
C GLN A 19 14.28 -23.74 1.20
N GLN A 20 13.52 -24.81 0.97
CA GLN A 20 12.52 -24.85 -0.11
C GLN A 20 11.42 -23.78 0.07
N ALA A 21 10.93 -23.59 1.31
CA ALA A 21 9.98 -22.51 1.61
C ALA A 21 10.57 -21.12 1.28
N ARG A 22 11.85 -20.90 1.60
CA ARG A 22 12.56 -19.65 1.30
C ARG A 22 12.62 -19.39 -0.20
N GLU A 23 13.01 -20.39 -0.98
CA GLU A 23 13.09 -20.29 -2.45
C GLU A 23 11.73 -19.98 -3.07
N MET A 24 10.67 -20.66 -2.61
CA MET A 24 9.30 -20.40 -3.05
C MET A 24 8.87 -18.95 -2.80
N VAL A 25 9.13 -18.41 -1.60
CA VAL A 25 8.73 -17.04 -1.25
C VAL A 25 9.58 -16.00 -2.00
N MET A 26 10.86 -16.28 -2.25
CA MET A 26 11.74 -15.37 -3.01
C MET A 26 11.37 -15.31 -4.50
N LEU A 27 10.97 -16.45 -5.09
CA LEU A 27 10.46 -16.52 -6.46
C LEU A 27 9.11 -15.82 -6.60
N ASN A 28 8.21 -15.98 -5.63
CA ASN A 28 6.91 -15.34 -5.62
C ASN A 28 6.56 -14.79 -4.23
N ARG A 29 6.80 -13.50 -4.02
CA ARG A 29 6.47 -12.82 -2.76
C ARG A 29 4.98 -12.74 -2.44
N ARG A 30 4.10 -13.21 -3.34
CA ARG A 30 2.64 -13.32 -3.12
C ARG A 30 2.20 -14.73 -2.75
N VAL A 31 3.11 -15.68 -2.59
CA VAL A 31 2.76 -17.05 -2.20
C VAL A 31 2.03 -17.05 -0.86
N MET A 32 0.91 -17.75 -0.79
CA MET A 32 0.13 -17.89 0.44
C MET A 32 0.66 -19.06 1.27
N SER A 33 0.39 -19.07 2.58
CA SER A 33 0.68 -20.20 3.47
C SER A 33 0.15 -21.51 2.89
N ASP A 34 -1.06 -21.50 2.32
CA ASP A 34 -1.67 -22.66 1.64
C ASP A 34 -0.83 -23.19 0.46
N GLY A 35 -0.16 -22.29 -0.27
CA GLY A 35 0.74 -22.66 -1.36
C GLY A 35 1.97 -23.40 -0.85
N VAL A 36 2.51 -22.97 0.30
CA VAL A 36 3.65 -23.60 0.98
C VAL A 36 3.24 -24.95 1.59
N THR A 37 2.08 -25.01 2.28
CA THR A 37 1.47 -26.25 2.79
C THR A 37 1.35 -27.30 1.68
N ARG A 38 0.76 -26.93 0.54
CA ARG A 38 0.55 -27.87 -0.58
C ARG A 38 1.85 -28.30 -1.24
N SER A 39 2.81 -27.40 -1.41
CA SER A 39 4.06 -27.71 -2.12
C SER A 39 5.00 -28.56 -1.28
N LEU A 40 5.08 -28.28 0.03
CA LEU A 40 5.98 -28.99 0.95
C LEU A 40 5.30 -30.17 1.68
N GLN A 41 4.01 -30.38 1.44
CA GLN A 41 3.20 -31.43 2.10
C GLN A 41 3.33 -31.37 3.63
N ILE A 42 3.27 -30.16 4.18
CA ILE A 42 3.32 -29.89 5.63
C ILE A 42 2.00 -29.34 6.13
N SER A 43 1.78 -29.40 7.44
CA SER A 43 0.58 -28.80 8.05
C SER A 43 0.55 -27.27 7.87
N HIS A 44 -0.63 -26.67 7.96
CA HIS A 44 -0.78 -25.20 7.90
C HIS A 44 -0.07 -24.50 9.08
N GLY A 45 -0.08 -25.11 10.27
CA GLY A 45 0.64 -24.60 11.44
C GLY A 45 2.16 -24.62 11.24
N SER A 46 2.70 -25.72 10.68
CA SER A 46 4.11 -25.83 10.34
C SER A 46 4.51 -24.82 9.26
N ALA A 47 3.68 -24.65 8.21
CA ALA A 47 3.94 -23.65 7.18
C ALA A 47 3.95 -22.22 7.76
N TYR A 48 3.04 -21.92 8.69
CA TYR A 48 3.01 -20.63 9.37
C TYR A 48 4.28 -20.41 10.20
N GLN A 49 4.66 -21.38 11.04
CA GLN A 49 5.86 -21.30 11.87
C GLN A 49 7.13 -21.16 11.03
N THR A 50 7.26 -21.91 9.93
CA THR A 50 8.40 -21.77 9.01
C THR A 50 8.45 -20.37 8.38
N ILE A 51 7.33 -19.83 7.89
CA ILE A 51 7.33 -18.51 7.24
C ILE A 51 7.57 -17.39 8.27
N HIS A 52 6.90 -17.47 9.41
CA HIS A 52 6.88 -16.40 10.41
C HIS A 52 8.10 -16.45 11.33
N ASP A 53 8.40 -17.60 11.93
CA ASP A 53 9.42 -17.74 12.97
C ASP A 53 10.79 -18.09 12.39
N GLU A 54 10.86 -19.06 11.47
CA GLU A 54 12.15 -19.49 10.90
C GLU A 54 12.68 -18.52 9.82
N LEU A 55 11.79 -18.01 8.96
CA LEU A 55 12.16 -17.07 7.89
C LEU A 55 12.00 -15.60 8.29
N GLY A 56 11.33 -15.30 9.41
CA GLY A 56 11.09 -13.92 9.87
C GLY A 56 10.21 -13.09 8.93
N LEU A 57 9.35 -13.73 8.13
CA LEU A 57 8.54 -13.05 7.12
C LEU A 57 7.14 -12.77 7.63
N HIS A 58 6.73 -11.51 7.49
CA HIS A 58 5.38 -11.06 7.83
C HIS A 58 4.57 -10.71 6.58
N LYS A 59 3.29 -11.07 6.60
CA LYS A 59 2.37 -10.69 5.54
C LYS A 59 1.95 -9.24 5.72
N VAL A 60 2.38 -8.38 4.79
CA VAL A 60 2.00 -6.96 4.76
C VAL A 60 1.15 -6.67 3.53
N CYS A 61 0.22 -5.72 3.64
CA CYS A 61 -0.53 -5.24 2.49
C CYS A 61 0.35 -4.34 1.62
N ALA A 62 0.23 -4.47 0.30
CA ALA A 62 0.89 -3.55 -0.62
C ALA A 62 0.35 -2.13 -0.42
N ARG A 63 1.24 -1.13 -0.50
CA ARG A 63 0.85 0.29 -0.44
C ARG A 63 0.24 0.70 -1.78
N TRP A 64 -0.86 1.45 -1.73
CA TRP A 64 -1.38 2.12 -2.92
C TRP A 64 -0.38 3.19 -3.37
N VAL A 65 -0.01 3.14 -4.64
CA VAL A 65 0.84 4.14 -5.29
C VAL A 65 0.07 4.72 -6.47
N SER A 66 0.05 6.04 -6.60
CA SER A 66 -0.79 6.75 -7.59
C SER A 66 -0.50 6.32 -9.04
N ARG A 67 0.78 6.09 -9.37
CA ARG A 67 1.21 5.69 -10.71
C ARG A 67 2.51 4.93 -10.68
N GLU A 68 2.66 3.97 -11.59
CA GLU A 68 3.94 3.37 -11.89
C GLU A 68 4.86 4.36 -12.62
N LEU A 69 6.04 4.60 -12.07
CA LEU A 69 7.01 5.51 -12.68
C LEU A 69 7.79 4.80 -13.79
N THR A 70 7.87 5.45 -14.96
CA THR A 70 8.75 5.05 -16.06
C THR A 70 10.22 5.17 -15.65
N ALA A 71 11.12 4.50 -16.38
CA ALA A 71 12.56 4.61 -16.15
C ALA A 71 13.05 6.07 -16.23
N GLU A 72 12.51 6.84 -17.18
CA GLU A 72 12.80 8.26 -17.33
C GLU A 72 12.36 9.09 -16.12
N HIS A 73 11.12 8.90 -15.63
CA HIS A 73 10.67 9.60 -14.41
C HIS A 73 11.55 9.26 -13.20
N LYS A 74 11.99 8.00 -13.07
CA LYS A 74 12.88 7.56 -11.98
C LYS A 74 14.25 8.23 -12.06
N ARG A 75 14.78 8.49 -13.27
CA ARG A 75 16.03 9.22 -13.48
C ARG A 75 15.86 10.72 -13.22
N LYS A 76 14.81 11.34 -13.77
CA LYS A 76 14.65 12.79 -13.74
C LYS A 76 14.27 13.32 -12.36
N ARG A 77 13.50 12.57 -11.57
CA ARG A 77 13.04 13.01 -10.24
C ARG A 77 14.21 13.31 -9.29
N PRO A 78 15.19 12.41 -9.07
CA PRO A 78 16.37 12.71 -8.25
C PRO A 78 17.17 13.92 -8.74
N GLU A 79 17.35 14.07 -10.06
CA GLU A 79 18.06 15.22 -10.64
C GLU A 79 17.39 16.55 -10.29
N VAL A 80 16.06 16.61 -10.44
CA VAL A 80 15.28 17.81 -10.09
C VAL A 80 15.31 18.05 -8.58
N CYS A 81 15.13 17.00 -7.76
CA CYS A 81 15.21 17.12 -6.31
C CYS A 81 16.58 17.64 -5.84
N GLN A 82 17.67 17.14 -6.42
CA GLN A 82 19.01 17.59 -6.08
C GLN A 82 19.21 19.06 -6.45
N SER A 83 18.80 19.47 -7.66
CA SER A 83 18.88 20.87 -8.08
C SER A 83 18.07 21.81 -7.18
N LEU A 84 16.87 21.41 -6.76
CA LEU A 84 16.05 22.19 -5.83
C LEU A 84 16.68 22.25 -4.43
N LEU A 85 17.30 21.16 -3.98
CA LEU A 85 18.01 21.10 -2.70
C LEU A 85 19.26 21.99 -2.70
N ASP A 86 20.06 21.95 -3.76
CA ASP A 86 21.23 22.81 -3.91
C ASP A 86 20.83 24.29 -3.91
N ARG A 87 19.71 24.61 -4.58
CA ARG A 87 19.14 25.96 -4.58
C ARG A 87 18.70 26.39 -3.18
N TYR A 88 18.01 25.52 -2.45
CA TYR A 88 17.65 25.79 -1.06
C TYR A 88 18.88 25.99 -0.18
N ASN A 89 19.95 25.20 -0.34
CA ASN A 89 21.18 25.36 0.42
C ASN A 89 21.87 26.71 0.16
N ASN A 90 21.74 27.26 -1.05
CA ASN A 90 22.33 28.55 -1.42
C ASN A 90 21.46 29.76 -1.01
N GLU A 91 20.14 29.65 -1.13
CA GLU A 91 19.20 30.77 -0.97
C GLU A 91 18.44 30.75 0.38
N GLY A 92 18.43 29.62 1.07
CA GLY A 92 17.71 29.40 2.33
C GLY A 92 16.19 29.56 2.21
N GLU A 93 15.57 30.04 3.29
CA GLU A 93 14.12 30.24 3.39
C GLU A 93 13.57 31.24 2.35
N GLU A 94 14.40 32.18 1.86
CA GLU A 94 13.98 33.13 0.84
C GLU A 94 13.63 32.45 -0.48
N PHE A 95 14.23 31.30 -0.78
CA PHE A 95 13.80 30.47 -1.90
C PHE A 95 12.38 29.96 -1.70
N LEU A 96 12.08 29.38 -0.54
CA LEU A 96 10.76 28.82 -0.24
C LEU A 96 9.68 29.90 -0.19
N ARG A 97 9.98 31.09 0.33
CA ARG A 97 9.06 32.23 0.41
C ARG A 97 8.60 32.76 -0.95
N ARG A 98 9.37 32.49 -2.01
CA ARG A 98 9.05 32.90 -3.39
C ARG A 98 8.25 31.84 -4.16
N ILE A 99 8.00 30.68 -3.58
CA ILE A 99 7.24 29.62 -4.25
C ILE A 99 5.75 29.87 -4.07
N ASP A 100 5.11 30.22 -5.17
CA ASP A 100 3.67 30.06 -5.32
C ASP A 100 3.40 28.67 -5.93
N THR A 101 2.48 27.92 -5.34
CA THR A 101 2.08 26.59 -5.81
C THR A 101 0.56 26.52 -5.91
N GLY A 102 0.07 25.65 -6.78
CA GLY A 102 -1.35 25.35 -6.84
C GLY A 102 -1.62 24.00 -7.47
N ASP A 103 -2.78 23.46 -7.14
CA ASP A 103 -3.27 22.20 -7.68
C ASP A 103 -4.80 22.21 -7.75
N ALA A 104 -5.37 21.29 -8.52
CA ALA A 104 -6.80 21.11 -8.64
C ALA A 104 -7.20 19.73 -8.10
N THR A 105 -8.12 19.70 -7.14
CA THR A 105 -8.63 18.48 -6.53
C THR A 105 -10.14 18.35 -6.68
N TRP A 106 -10.65 17.12 -6.68
CA TRP A 106 -12.09 16.88 -6.64
C TRP A 106 -12.57 16.86 -5.19
N ALA A 107 -13.38 17.86 -4.81
CA ALA A 107 -14.09 17.87 -3.55
C ALA A 107 -15.45 17.19 -3.72
N HIS A 108 -15.69 16.12 -2.96
CA HIS A 108 -16.94 15.37 -2.97
C HIS A 108 -17.88 15.88 -1.87
N TYR A 109 -19.18 16.02 -2.15
CA TYR A 109 -20.15 16.46 -1.13
C TYR A 109 -20.36 15.44 0.00
N TYR A 110 -19.90 14.20 -0.18
CA TYR A 110 -20.00 13.13 0.80
C TYR A 110 -18.75 12.26 0.75
N GLU A 111 -18.23 11.90 1.92
CA GLU A 111 -17.16 10.93 2.07
C GLU A 111 -17.78 9.53 2.18
N ALA A 112 -17.47 8.64 1.24
CA ALA A 112 -17.98 7.28 1.31
C ALA A 112 -17.42 6.59 2.57
N GLU A 113 -18.29 6.10 3.46
CA GLU A 113 -17.88 5.33 4.62
C GLU A 113 -16.91 4.20 4.22
N TYR A 114 -15.71 4.22 4.80
CA TYR A 114 -14.74 3.14 4.63
C TYR A 114 -15.34 1.80 5.06
N LYS A 115 -14.89 0.69 4.47
CA LYS A 115 -15.36 -0.67 4.82
C LYS A 115 -15.31 -0.96 6.33
N THR A 116 -14.34 -0.37 7.02
CA THR A 116 -14.14 -0.49 8.47
C THR A 116 -15.17 0.28 9.29
N GLN A 117 -15.74 1.36 8.76
CA GLN A 117 -16.81 2.12 9.42
C GLN A 117 -18.16 1.39 9.34
N SER A 118 -18.35 0.51 8.35
CA SER A 118 -19.53 -0.37 8.24
C SER A 118 -19.33 -1.73 8.90
N THR A 119 -18.49 -1.81 9.94
CA THR A 119 -18.33 -3.06 10.69
C THR A 119 -19.49 -3.19 11.67
N GLU A 120 -20.33 -4.20 11.47
CA GLU A 120 -21.46 -4.49 12.35
C GLU A 120 -21.17 -5.74 13.18
N TRP A 121 -21.49 -5.67 14.48
CA TRP A 121 -21.50 -6.86 15.34
C TRP A 121 -22.72 -7.71 15.01
N LYS A 122 -22.53 -9.01 14.83
CA LYS A 122 -23.62 -9.92 14.44
C LYS A 122 -23.67 -11.19 15.29
N SER A 123 -24.87 -11.73 15.50
CA SER A 123 -25.07 -13.01 16.17
C SER A 123 -24.83 -14.19 15.22
N PRO A 124 -24.48 -15.41 15.72
CA PRO A 124 -24.09 -16.56 14.90
C PRO A 124 -25.12 -17.01 13.85
N GLY A 125 -26.40 -16.72 14.04
CA GLY A 125 -27.49 -17.08 13.11
C GLY A 125 -27.94 -15.96 12.16
N SER A 126 -27.37 -14.75 12.29
CA SER A 126 -27.83 -13.60 11.51
C SER A 126 -27.23 -13.56 10.09
N PRO A 127 -28.01 -13.23 9.06
CA PRO A 127 -27.51 -13.02 7.71
C PRO A 127 -26.52 -11.85 7.68
N ALA A 128 -25.49 -11.94 6.83
CA ALA A 128 -24.57 -10.83 6.64
C ALA A 128 -25.30 -9.62 6.02
N ALA A 129 -25.04 -8.43 6.56
CA ALA A 129 -25.51 -7.19 5.96
C ALA A 129 -25.03 -7.11 4.50
N LYS A 130 -25.97 -7.00 3.56
CA LYS A 130 -25.66 -6.80 2.14
C LYS A 130 -25.48 -5.31 1.92
N LYS A 131 -24.22 -4.85 1.88
CA LYS A 131 -23.90 -3.49 1.44
C LYS A 131 -23.92 -3.46 -0.09
N PHE A 132 -24.98 -2.93 -0.67
CA PHE A 132 -24.95 -2.49 -2.06
C PHE A 132 -24.12 -1.21 -2.11
N LYS A 133 -23.24 -1.07 -3.10
CA LYS A 133 -22.64 0.24 -3.37
C LYS A 133 -23.78 1.16 -3.81
N THR A 134 -24.29 1.96 -2.89
CA THR A 134 -25.09 3.13 -3.27
C THR A 134 -24.22 3.93 -4.24
N GLN A 135 -24.74 4.20 -5.43
CA GLN A 135 -24.05 5.07 -6.40
C GLN A 135 -23.58 6.33 -5.66
N SER A 136 -22.39 6.81 -6.05
CA SER A 136 -21.78 8.02 -5.50
C SER A 136 -22.84 9.13 -5.36
N PRO A 137 -23.02 9.71 -4.16
CA PRO A 137 -24.00 10.78 -4.00
C PRO A 137 -23.65 11.90 -4.96
N ALA A 138 -24.71 12.41 -5.57
CA ALA A 138 -24.68 13.20 -6.78
C ALA A 138 -24.06 14.58 -6.56
N GLY A 139 -22.72 14.65 -6.54
CA GLY A 139 -22.01 15.89 -6.81
C GLY A 139 -20.57 15.89 -6.32
N LYS A 140 -19.72 16.44 -7.18
CA LYS A 140 -18.35 16.80 -6.90
C LYS A 140 -18.09 18.14 -7.56
N VAL A 141 -17.29 18.98 -6.92
CA VAL A 141 -16.79 20.24 -7.48
C VAL A 141 -15.29 20.09 -7.65
N MET A 142 -14.73 20.70 -8.69
CA MET A 142 -13.28 20.82 -8.80
C MET A 142 -12.87 22.08 -8.04
N LEU A 143 -12.08 21.90 -7.00
CA LEU A 143 -11.46 22.97 -6.23
C LEU A 143 -10.08 23.22 -6.81
N THR A 144 -9.81 24.43 -7.27
CA THR A 144 -8.47 24.89 -7.64
C THR A 144 -7.97 25.83 -6.56
N LEU A 145 -6.84 25.49 -5.95
CA LEU A 145 -6.24 26.27 -4.88
C LEU A 145 -4.83 26.66 -5.28
N PHE A 146 -4.53 27.96 -5.22
CA PHE A 146 -3.16 28.47 -5.24
C PHE A 146 -2.83 29.10 -3.90
N GLY A 147 -1.58 28.96 -3.47
CA GLY A 147 -1.09 29.52 -2.23
C GLY A 147 0.42 29.59 -2.19
N ASN A 148 0.93 30.25 -1.16
CA ASN A 148 2.35 30.30 -0.87
C ASN A 148 2.59 30.21 0.64
N SER A 149 3.82 30.49 1.08
CA SER A 149 4.20 30.41 2.50
C SER A 149 3.40 31.33 3.43
N LYS A 150 2.61 32.29 2.90
CA LYS A 150 1.78 33.23 3.68
C LYS A 150 0.31 32.81 3.74
N GLY A 151 -0.13 31.86 2.91
CA GLY A 151 -1.49 31.37 2.89
C GLY A 151 -2.07 31.26 1.47
N PRO A 152 -3.40 31.04 1.37
CA PRO A 152 -4.11 30.97 0.10
C PRO A 152 -4.05 32.30 -0.66
N LEU A 153 -3.85 32.21 -1.98
CA LEU A 153 -3.85 33.34 -2.91
C LEU A 153 -5.10 33.35 -3.79
N LEU A 154 -5.51 32.16 -4.26
CA LEU A 154 -6.69 31.99 -5.10
C LEU A 154 -7.38 30.69 -4.71
N GLU A 155 -8.69 30.76 -4.58
CA GLU A 155 -9.57 29.63 -4.35
C GLU A 155 -10.73 29.74 -5.35
N ASP A 156 -10.85 28.75 -6.23
CA ASP A 156 -11.89 28.72 -7.26
C ASP A 156 -12.61 27.37 -7.29
N TYR A 157 -13.91 27.44 -7.59
CA TYR A 157 -14.84 26.31 -7.56
C TYR A 157 -15.50 26.13 -8.91
N LEU A 158 -15.03 25.13 -9.66
CA LEU A 158 -15.64 24.73 -10.92
C LEU A 158 -16.85 23.83 -10.65
N VAL A 159 -18.04 24.38 -10.93
CA VAL A 159 -19.31 23.67 -10.82
C VAL A 159 -19.39 22.54 -11.86
N LYS A 160 -20.06 21.46 -11.48
CA LYS A 160 -20.25 20.22 -12.23
C LYS A 160 -20.58 20.47 -13.71
N GLY A 161 -19.70 20.03 -14.61
CA GLY A 161 -19.90 20.08 -16.08
C GLY A 161 -18.91 20.99 -16.82
N CYS A 162 -18.14 21.82 -16.11
CA CYS A 162 -17.11 22.66 -16.70
C CYS A 162 -15.73 22.01 -16.60
N THR A 163 -14.91 22.15 -17.64
CA THR A 163 -13.49 21.80 -17.66
C THR A 163 -12.66 23.08 -17.75
N THR A 164 -11.53 23.13 -17.04
CA THR A 164 -10.55 24.22 -17.19
C THR A 164 -9.95 24.13 -18.59
N ASN A 165 -10.30 25.07 -19.45
CA ASN A 165 -9.73 25.18 -20.79
C ASN A 165 -8.55 26.16 -20.74
N SER A 166 -7.51 25.91 -21.51
CA SER A 166 -6.45 26.89 -21.74
C SER A 166 -7.01 28.09 -22.51
N ALA A 167 -6.62 29.31 -22.12
CA ALA A 167 -6.79 30.51 -22.94
C ALA A 167 -5.80 30.52 -24.11
#